data_AF-A0A6N8EPN6-F1
#
_entry.id   AF-A0A6N8EPN6-F1
#
_cell.length_a   1.000
_cell.length_b   1.000
_cell.length_c   1.000
_cell.angle_alpha   90.00
_cell.angle_beta   90.00
_cell.angle_gamma   90.00
#
_symmetry.space_group_name_H-M   'P 1'
#
loop_
_entity.id
_entity.type
_entity.pdbx_description
1 polymer ?
#
loop_
_entity_poly.entity_id
_entity_poly.type
_entity_poly.pdbx_seq_one_letter_code
_entity_poly.pdbx_strand_id
1 'polypeptide(L)' 'MYYSRKKLTGDLPEEMTIIWSCTNEKCNGWMRDNFVFLAQPVCAQCNSFMEKGEKMLPILANTSPNQTKN' A
#
# COMPACT_ATOMS: atom_id res chain seq x y z
N MET A 1 -27.72 1.53 22.52
CA MET A 1 -27.56 1.88 21.09
C MET A 1 -26.07 1.87 20.78
N TYR A 2 -25.57 0.81 20.17
CA TYR A 2 -24.15 0.68 19.83
C TYR A 2 -23.95 1.41 18.50
N TYR A 3 -23.48 2.67 18.55
CA TYR A 3 -23.15 3.42 17.34
C TYR A 3 -21.98 2.71 16.65
N SER A 4 -22.32 1.84 15.70
CA SER A 4 -21.37 1.25 14.78
C SER A 4 -20.65 2.40 14.09
N ARG A 5 -19.36 2.59 14.41
CA ARG A 5 -18.46 3.53 13.72
C ARG A 5 -18.25 3.04 12.29
N LYS A 6 -19.30 3.00 11.48
CA LYS A 6 -19.18 3.04 10.03
C LYS A 6 -18.59 4.41 9.75
N LYS A 7 -17.26 4.47 9.81
CA LYS A 7 -16.47 5.62 9.37
C LYS A 7 -16.96 5.88 7.96
N LEU A 8 -17.67 6.99 7.75
CA LEU A 8 -17.93 7.48 6.41
C LEU A 8 -16.55 7.60 5.77
N THR A 9 -16.18 6.64 4.93
CA THR A 9 -15.25 6.86 3.84
C THR A 9 -16.00 7.75 2.84
N GLY A 10 -16.39 8.95 3.27
CA GLY A 10 -16.79 10.00 2.35
C GLY A 10 -15.62 10.23 1.40
N ASP A 11 -15.93 10.64 0.17
CA ASP A 11 -15.05 10.70 -1.01
C ASP A 11 -13.69 11.35 -0.69
N LEU A 12 -12.79 10.60 -0.07
CA LEU A 12 -11.42 11.02 0.11
C LEU A 12 -10.84 11.06 -1.30
N PRO A 13 -10.16 12.13 -1.68
CA PRO A 13 -9.54 12.18 -2.99
C PRO A 13 -8.59 10.98 -3.08
N GLU A 14 -8.85 10.15 -4.08
CA GLU A 14 -8.03 8.98 -4.40
C GLU A 14 -7.11 9.33 -5.57
N GLU A 15 -5.93 8.73 -5.56
CA GLU A 15 -4.95 8.86 -6.63
C GLU A 15 -4.48 7.48 -7.06
N MET A 16 -4.04 7.37 -8.32
CA MET A 16 -3.37 6.19 -8.84
C MET A 16 -1.99 6.08 -8.17
N THR A 17 -1.85 5.10 -7.26
CA THR A 17 -0.61 4.88 -6.52
C THR A 17 0.07 3.60 -6.98
N ILE A 18 1.40 3.68 -7.15
CA ILE A 18 2.22 2.48 -7.40
C ILE A 18 2.34 1.70 -6.09
N ILE A 19 1.97 0.43 -6.17
CA ILE A 19 2.03 -0.51 -5.06
C ILE A 19 2.86 -1.74 -5.45
N TRP A 20 3.28 -2.48 -4.44
CA TRP A 20 3.78 -3.83 -4.53
C TRP A 20 2.67 -4.75 -4.05
N SER A 21 2.13 -5.57 -4.93
CA SER A 21 1.13 -6.59 -4.60
C SER A 21 1.82 -7.93 -4.36
N CYS A 22 1.34 -8.70 -3.38
CA CYS A 22 1.85 -10.04 -3.17
C CYS A 22 1.51 -10.92 -4.38
N THR A 23 2.47 -11.73 -4.84
CA THR A 23 2.23 -12.67 -5.96
C THR A 23 1.44 -13.92 -5.55
N ASN A 24 1.23 -14.12 -4.24
CA ASN A 24 0.49 -15.25 -3.72
C ASN A 24 -1.00 -14.92 -3.68
N GLU A 25 -1.81 -15.59 -4.48
CA GLU A 25 -3.26 -15.38 -4.58
C GLU A 25 -4.00 -15.61 -3.25
N LYS A 26 -3.41 -16.35 -2.30
CA LYS A 26 -3.97 -16.55 -0.96
C LYS A 26 -3.61 -15.43 0.02
N CYS A 27 -2.83 -14.44 -0.41
CA CYS A 27 -2.36 -13.33 0.39
C CYS A 27 -2.79 -11.99 -0.23
N ASN A 28 -3.60 -11.23 0.50
CA ASN A 28 -4.05 -9.90 0.07
C ASN A 28 -3.07 -8.78 0.48
N GLY A 29 -1.80 -9.15 0.72
CA GLY A 29 -0.77 -8.22 1.17
C GLY A 29 -0.34 -7.29 0.04
N TRP A 30 -0.26 -5.99 0.32
CA TRP A 30 0.32 -5.01 -0.58
C TRP A 30 1.02 -3.90 0.19
N MET A 31 1.94 -3.20 -0.46
CA MET A 31 2.70 -2.08 0.12
C MET A 31 2.81 -0.95 -0.90
N ARG A 32 2.86 0.32 -0.47
CA ARG A 32 3.12 1.45 -1.39
C ARG A 32 4.60 1.47 -1.79
N ASP A 33 4.92 1.72 -3.06
CA ASP A 33 6.31 1.75 -3.55
C ASP A 33 7.18 2.81 -2.84
N ASN A 34 6.55 3.92 -2.42
CA ASN A 34 7.18 5.03 -1.71
C ASN A 34 7.76 4.64 -0.33
N PHE A 35 7.42 3.46 0.20
CA PHE A 35 7.86 2.98 1.53
C PHE A 35 8.70 1.71 1.44
N VAL A 36 9.11 1.33 0.23
CA VAL A 36 9.97 0.18 0.01
C VAL A 36 11.42 0.67 -0.09
N PHE A 37 12.32 0.04 0.66
CA PHE A 37 13.76 0.33 0.59
C PHE A 37 14.51 -0.56 -0.42
N LEU A 38 13.92 -1.71 -0.77
CA LEU A 38 14.52 -2.69 -1.69
C LEU A 38 14.04 -2.50 -3.13
N ALA A 39 14.82 -2.97 -4.10
CA ALA A 39 14.39 -2.99 -5.50
C ALA A 39 13.16 -3.91 -5.71
N GLN A 40 13.09 -5.02 -4.97
CA GLN A 40 11.92 -5.90 -4.90
C GLN A 40 11.67 -6.30 -3.44
N PRO A 41 10.51 -5.96 -2.85
CA PRO A 41 10.16 -6.35 -1.50
C PRO A 41 9.62 -7.78 -1.43
N VAL A 42 9.68 -8.32 -0.23
CA VAL A 42 9.06 -9.59 0.16
C VAL A 42 7.87 -9.28 1.06
N CYS A 43 6.76 -9.98 0.87
CA CYS A 43 5.55 -9.78 1.66
C CYS A 43 5.78 -10.20 3.11
N ALA A 44 5.51 -9.31 4.06
CA ALA A 44 5.71 -9.58 5.50
C ALA A 44 4.74 -10.63 6.08
N GLN A 45 3.66 -10.97 5.37
CA GLN A 45 2.66 -11.93 5.84
C GLN A 45 2.93 -13.38 5.43
N CYS A 46 3.40 -13.58 4.20
CA CYS A 46 3.58 -14.91 3.63
C CYS A 46 4.96 -15.15 3.02
N ASN A 47 5.88 -14.19 3.17
CA ASN A 47 7.26 -14.26 2.71
C ASN A 47 7.44 -14.53 1.20
N SER A 48 6.37 -14.35 0.42
CA SER A 48 6.41 -14.45 -1.04
C SER A 48 6.91 -13.13 -1.64
N PHE A 49 7.49 -13.20 -2.84
CA PHE A 49 7.86 -12.00 -3.58
C PHE A 49 6.64 -11.13 -3.89
N MET A 50 6.89 -9.85 -4.08
CA MET A 50 5.85 -8.92 -4.53
C MET A 50 6.16 -8.44 -5.95
N GLU A 51 5.11 -8.08 -6.67
CA GLU A 51 5.15 -7.51 -8.02
C GLU A 51 4.62 -6.07 -8.02
N LYS A 52 5.14 -5.22 -8.91
CA LYS A 52 4.64 -3.85 -9.04
C LYS A 52 3.26 -3.87 -9.69
N GLY A 53 2.35 -3.09 -9.13
CA GLY A 53 1.03 -2.83 -9.68
C GLY A 53 0.58 -1.42 -9.32
N GLU A 54 -0.64 -1.09 -9.70
CA GLU A 54 -1.24 0.21 -9.43
C GLU A 54 -2.57 0.03 -8.72
N LYS A 55 -2.88 0.93 -7.79
CA LYS A 55 -4.12 0.90 -7.02
C LYS A 55 -4.61 2.31 -6.73
N MET A 56 -5.91 2.51 -6.90
CA MET A 56 -6.61 3.70 -6.42
C MET A 56 -6.63 3.67 -4.90
N LEU A 57 -5.93 4.61 -4.27
CA LEU A 57 -5.85 4.75 -2.83
C LEU A 57 -6.08 6.21 -2.42
N PRO A 58 -6.59 6.46 -1.20
CA PRO A 58 -6.62 7.81 -0.66
C PRO A 58 -5.23 8.45 -0.69
N ILE A 59 -5.18 9.73 -1.06
CA ILE A 59 -3.95 10.52 -1.06
C ILE A 59 -3.31 10.44 0.33
N LEU A 60 -2.02 10.10 0.37
CA LEU A 60 -1.23 10.04 1.60
C LEU A 60 -0.01 10.95 1.46
N ALA A 61 -0.02 12.08 2.17
CA ALA A 61 1.14 12.96 2.23
C ALA A 61 2.30 12.26 2.94
N ASN A 62 3.38 11.97 2.19
CA ASN A 62 4.61 11.43 2.78
C ASN A 62 5.41 12.59 3.38
N THR A 63 5.41 12.72 4.70
CA THR A 63 6.25 13.69 5.43
C THR A 63 7.64 13.17 5.73
N SER A 64 7.94 11.92 5.36
CA SER A 64 9.27 11.35 5.53
C SER A 64 10.24 11.99 4.54
N PRO A 65 11.50 12.28 4.95
CA PRO A 65 12.52 12.72 4.00
C PRO A 65 12.68 11.66 2.90
N ASN A 66 12.62 12.08 1.64
CA ASN A 66 12.80 11.19 0.49
C ASN A 66 14.17 10.50 0.61
N GLN A 67 14.15 9.21 0.93
CA GLN A 67 15.36 8.39 0.90
C GLN A 67 15.54 7.89 -0.52
N THR A 68 16.55 8.43 -1.21
CA THR A 68 16.88 8.02 -2.58
C THR A 68 17.28 6.54 -2.56
N LYS A 69 16.60 5.71 -3.36
CA LYS A 69 17.02 4.32 -3.63
C LYS A 69 18.31 4.41 -4.47
N ASN A 70 19.47 4.19 -3.85
CA ASN A 70 20.77 4.12 -4.55
C ASN A 70 20.98 2.74 -5.19
#